data_AF-A0A947HJT7-F1
#
_entry.id   AF-A0A947HJT7-F1
#
_cell.length_a   1.000
_cell.length_b   1.000
_cell.length_c   1.000
_cell.angle_alpha   90.00
_cell.angle_beta   90.00
_cell.angle_gamma   90.00
#
_symmetry.space_group_name_H-M   'P 1'
#
loop_
_entity.id
_entity.type
_entity.pdbx_description
1 polymer ?
#
loop_
_entity_poly.entity_id
_entity_poly.type
_entity_poly.pdbx_seq_one_letter_code
_entity_poly.pdbx_strand_id
1 'polypeptide(L)'
;MNARLSLTTLLALLLFAGIGCGEKPEVAYERLVFNARTGNEAAFLDGFTKDSRRIIEAVLALRRANGDLVDPRADPYLSIVLEQVVSATVEEQDVQVEGSIDKVKRPVATLVVTDGKINRTLRMVQLDEGWKLDALDLQSLWNDPKAFSRKEE
;
A
#
# COMPACT_ATOMS: atom_id res chain seq x y z
N MET A 1 -16.69 54.33 -7.53
CA MET A 1 -17.40 53.33 -6.69
C MET A 1 -16.47 52.17 -6.48
N ASN A 2 -15.77 52.14 -5.35
CA ASN A 2 -14.69 51.18 -5.10
C ASN A 2 -15.27 49.98 -4.35
N ALA A 3 -15.34 48.84 -5.03
CA ALA A 3 -15.70 47.57 -4.41
C ALA A 3 -14.57 47.16 -3.44
N ARG A 4 -14.76 47.46 -2.16
CA ARG A 4 -13.95 46.88 -1.08
C ARG A 4 -14.38 45.42 -0.93
N LEU A 5 -13.74 44.54 -1.69
CA LEU A 5 -13.76 43.10 -1.42
C LEU A 5 -13.10 42.89 -0.06
N SER A 6 -13.93 42.52 0.93
CA SER A 6 -13.48 42.23 2.28
C SER A 6 -12.50 41.07 2.27
N LEU A 7 -11.33 41.27 2.88
CA LEU A 7 -10.29 40.25 3.06
C LEU A 7 -10.84 39.00 3.79
N THR A 8 -11.96 39.13 4.50
CA THR A 8 -12.64 38.01 5.18
C THR A 8 -13.33 37.03 4.23
N THR A 9 -13.68 37.43 3.01
CA THR A 9 -14.38 36.55 2.06
C THR A 9 -13.42 35.67 1.25
N LEU A 10 -12.13 36.05 1.14
CA LEU A 10 -11.12 35.26 0.43
C LEU A 10 -10.61 34.07 1.27
N LEU A 11 -10.67 34.16 2.60
CA LEU A 11 -10.17 33.12 3.50
C LEU A 11 -11.16 31.94 3.67
N ALA A 12 -12.44 32.13 3.36
CA ALA A 12 -13.45 31.07 3.42
C ALA A 12 -13.37 30.08 2.24
N LEU A 13 -12.69 30.45 1.14
CA LEU A 13 -12.53 29.56 -0.02
C LEU A 13 -11.34 28.60 0.09
N LEU A 14 -10.42 28.81 1.03
CA LEU A 14 -9.25 27.92 1.25
C LEU A 14 -9.54 26.75 2.20
N LEU A 15 -10.70 26.72 2.86
CA LEU A 15 -11.10 25.63 3.76
C LEU A 15 -11.79 24.45 3.05
N PHE A 16 -12.05 24.55 1.74
CA PHE A 16 -12.64 23.47 0.95
C PHE A 16 -11.63 22.61 0.17
N ALA A 17 -10.32 22.87 0.29
CA ALA A 17 -9.27 22.02 -0.30
C ALA A 17 -8.84 20.83 0.58
N GLY A 18 -9.53 20.57 1.70
CA GLY A 18 -9.02 19.69 2.77
C GLY A 18 -9.87 18.50 3.19
N ILE A 19 -11.00 18.19 2.54
CA ILE A 19 -11.91 17.11 3.01
C ILE A 19 -12.19 16.11 1.89
N GLY A 20 -11.11 15.43 1.52
CA GLY A 20 -11.04 14.15 0.84
C GLY A 20 -9.65 13.57 1.09
N CYS A 21 -9.10 13.78 2.29
CA CYS A 21 -7.71 13.54 2.65
C CYS A 21 -7.50 12.05 2.97
N GLY A 22 -7.76 11.19 1.99
CA GLY A 22 -7.30 9.81 2.05
C GLY A 22 -5.77 9.81 2.05
N GLU A 23 -5.16 9.03 2.94
CA GLU A 23 -3.73 8.73 2.86
C GLU A 23 -3.41 8.23 1.44
N LYS A 24 -2.25 8.59 0.89
CA LYS A 24 -1.79 8.09 -0.40
C LYS A 24 -1.26 6.65 -0.24
N PRO A 25 -1.42 5.76 -1.23
CA PRO A 25 -0.96 4.37 -1.12
C PRO A 25 0.56 4.28 -0.87
N GLU A 26 1.35 5.20 -1.43
CA GLU A 26 2.79 5.28 -1.20
C GLU A 26 3.10 5.54 0.28
N VAL A 27 2.37 6.45 0.92
CA VAL A 27 2.57 6.81 2.34
C VAL A 27 2.18 5.65 3.25
N ALA A 28 1.08 4.96 2.92
CA ALA A 28 0.66 3.76 3.65
C ALA A 28 1.69 2.63 3.52
N TYR A 29 2.27 2.46 2.32
CA TYR A 29 3.32 1.47 2.07
C TYR A 29 4.63 1.83 2.80
N GLU A 30 5.07 3.09 2.76
CA GLU A 30 6.25 3.56 3.50
C GLU A 30 6.10 3.34 5.01
N ARG A 31 4.89 3.55 5.55
CA ARG A 31 4.57 3.26 6.95
C ARG A 31 4.67 1.76 7.26
N LEU A 32 4.20 0.91 6.35
CA LEU A 32 4.33 -0.54 6.45
C LEU A 32 5.82 -0.95 6.46
N VAL A 33 6.65 -0.37 5.58
CA VAL A 33 8.11 -0.57 5.57
C VAL A 33 8.77 -0.08 6.87
N PHE A 34 8.32 1.06 7.40
CA PHE A 34 8.81 1.56 8.68
C PHE A 34 8.46 0.63 9.84
N ASN A 35 7.23 0.11 9.88
CA ASN A 35 6.80 -0.86 10.90
C ASN A 35 7.57 -2.17 10.78
N ALA A 36 7.88 -2.61 9.55
CA ALA A 36 8.78 -3.72 9.30
C ALA A 36 10.16 -3.46 9.95
N ARG A 37 10.81 -2.34 9.60
CA ARG A 37 12.15 -1.95 10.10
C ARG A 37 12.27 -1.79 11.61
N THR A 38 11.16 -1.46 12.26
CA THR A 38 11.12 -1.21 13.70
C THR A 38 10.69 -2.44 14.50
N GLY A 39 10.41 -3.56 13.82
CA GLY A 39 9.90 -4.77 14.44
C GLY A 39 8.51 -4.62 15.05
N ASN A 40 7.75 -3.58 14.68
CA ASN A 40 6.39 -3.38 15.14
C ASN A 40 5.43 -4.30 14.39
N GLU A 41 5.43 -5.58 14.77
CA GLU A 41 4.69 -6.64 14.09
C GLU A 41 3.20 -6.34 13.97
N ALA A 42 2.56 -5.85 15.04
CA ALA A 42 1.13 -5.58 15.03
C ALA A 42 0.77 -4.51 13.99
N ALA A 43 1.54 -3.41 13.93
CA ALA A 43 1.33 -2.35 12.95
C ALA A 43 1.80 -2.74 11.54
N PHE A 44 2.76 -3.66 11.42
CA PHE A 44 3.17 -4.25 10.14
C PHE A 44 2.05 -5.12 9.55
N LEU A 45 1.53 -6.07 10.35
CA LEU A 45 0.43 -6.96 9.96
C LEU A 45 -0.87 -6.19 9.68
N ASP A 46 -1.08 -5.06 10.36
CA ASP A 46 -2.21 -4.19 10.07
C ASP A 46 -2.16 -3.66 8.64
N GLY A 47 -0.98 -3.47 8.04
CA GLY A 47 -0.83 -2.96 6.69
C GLY A 47 -1.29 -3.90 5.57
N PHE A 48 -1.73 -5.12 5.87
CA PHE A 48 -2.19 -6.11 4.89
C PHE A 48 -3.71 -6.27 4.89
N THR A 49 -4.27 -6.68 3.74
CA THR A 49 -5.66 -7.18 3.66
C THR A 49 -5.81 -8.39 4.58
N LYS A 50 -7.00 -8.68 5.06
CA LYS A 50 -7.21 -9.78 6.03
C LYS A 50 -6.75 -11.14 5.48
N ASP A 51 -6.99 -11.41 4.21
CA ASP A 51 -6.55 -12.66 3.59
C ASP A 51 -5.02 -12.69 3.40
N SER A 52 -4.41 -11.57 2.99
CA SER A 52 -2.95 -11.47 2.91
C SER A 52 -2.28 -11.58 4.28
N ARG A 53 -2.87 -10.99 5.32
CA ARG A 53 -2.38 -11.04 6.70
C ARG A 53 -2.20 -12.47 7.18
N ARG A 54 -3.19 -13.35 6.94
CA ARG A 54 -3.11 -14.77 7.33
C ARG A 54 -1.90 -15.48 6.69
N ILE A 55 -1.60 -15.15 5.44
CA ILE A 55 -0.44 -15.72 4.73
C ILE A 55 0.86 -15.18 5.31
N ILE A 56 0.94 -13.87 5.54
CA ILE A 56 2.12 -13.25 6.13
C ILE A 56 2.38 -13.79 7.54
N GLU A 57 1.34 -13.94 8.37
CA GLU A 57 1.43 -14.58 9.68
C GLU A 57 1.98 -16.02 9.58
N ALA A 58 1.53 -16.81 8.60
CA ALA A 58 2.06 -18.16 8.37
C ALA A 58 3.54 -18.14 7.94
N VAL A 59 3.93 -17.22 7.04
CA VAL A 59 5.33 -17.04 6.61
C VAL A 59 6.21 -16.66 7.81
N LEU A 60 5.75 -15.74 8.66
CA LEU A 60 6.46 -15.34 9.87
C LEU A 60 6.58 -16.49 10.86
N ALA A 61 5.53 -17.29 11.05
CA ALA A 61 5.55 -18.46 11.91
C ALA A 61 6.56 -19.52 11.43
N LEU A 62 6.63 -19.78 10.11
CA LEU A 62 7.63 -20.69 9.53
C LEU A 62 9.05 -20.18 9.74
N ARG A 63 9.30 -18.89 9.54
CA ARG A 63 10.62 -18.27 9.80
C ARG A 63 11.02 -18.36 11.27
N ARG A 64 10.09 -18.16 12.21
CA ARG A 64 10.34 -18.37 13.65
C ARG A 64 10.76 -19.81 13.93
N ALA A 65 10.02 -20.77 13.38
CA ALA A 65 10.28 -22.20 13.59
C ALA A 65 11.65 -22.63 13.04
N ASN A 66 12.12 -22.00 11.96
CA ASN A 66 13.42 -22.29 11.34
C ASN A 66 14.61 -21.59 12.03
N GLY A 67 14.37 -20.74 13.04
CA GLY A 67 15.43 -19.98 13.71
C GLY A 67 15.96 -18.80 12.91
N ASP A 68 15.33 -18.45 11.77
CA ASP A 68 15.75 -17.35 10.90
C ASP A 68 15.51 -15.97 11.52
N LEU A 69 14.72 -15.89 12.61
CA LEU A 69 14.42 -14.64 13.32
C LEU A 69 15.32 -14.40 14.54
N VAL A 70 16.38 -15.19 14.71
CA VAL A 70 17.31 -15.08 15.85
C VAL A 70 18.35 -13.98 15.63
N ASP A 71 18.61 -13.56 14.39
CA ASP A 71 19.47 -12.41 14.10
C ASP A 71 18.66 -11.10 14.10
N PRO A 72 18.90 -10.17 15.05
CA PRO A 72 18.22 -8.88 15.12
C PRO A 72 18.49 -7.97 13.91
N ARG A 73 19.50 -8.30 13.08
CA ARG A 73 19.80 -7.62 11.82
C ARG A 73 19.13 -8.28 10.61
N ALA A 74 18.70 -9.53 10.74
CA ALA A 74 17.84 -10.22 9.78
C ALA A 74 16.39 -9.88 10.10
N ASP A 75 16.03 -8.61 9.92
CA ASP A 75 14.70 -8.12 10.27
C ASP A 75 13.63 -8.96 9.55
N PRO A 76 12.80 -9.74 10.27
CA PRO A 76 11.88 -10.73 9.70
C PRO A 76 11.07 -10.18 8.53
N TYR A 77 10.69 -8.92 8.68
CA TYR A 77 9.69 -8.22 7.90
C TYR A 77 10.30 -7.55 6.67
N LEU A 78 11.59 -7.17 6.71
CA LEU A 78 12.27 -6.53 5.56
C LEU A 78 12.41 -7.46 4.36
N SER A 79 12.43 -8.78 4.56
CA SER A 79 12.41 -9.71 3.43
C SER A 79 11.07 -9.76 2.69
N ILE A 80 10.02 -9.17 3.26
CA ILE A 80 8.64 -9.19 2.76
C ILE A 80 8.31 -7.87 2.02
N VAL A 81 9.13 -6.82 2.23
CA VAL A 81 8.89 -5.47 1.70
C VAL A 81 10.14 -4.91 1.05
N LEU A 82 9.98 -4.12 0.00
CA LEU A 82 11.08 -3.36 -0.61
C LEU A 82 11.01 -1.89 -0.22
N GLU A 83 12.16 -1.23 -0.12
CA GLU A 83 12.28 0.01 0.63
C GLU A 83 11.74 1.26 -0.06
N GLN A 84 11.73 1.27 -1.40
CA GLN A 84 11.47 2.48 -2.17
C GLN A 84 10.29 2.28 -3.12
N VAL A 85 9.38 3.24 -3.15
CA VAL A 85 8.35 3.34 -4.18
C VAL A 85 8.93 4.10 -5.38
N VAL A 86 8.89 3.47 -6.56
CA VAL A 86 9.31 4.05 -7.83
C VAL A 86 8.15 4.77 -8.50
N SER A 87 6.97 4.14 -8.47
CA SER A 87 5.75 4.71 -9.04
C SER A 87 4.52 4.11 -8.39
N ALA A 88 3.42 4.85 -8.46
CA ALA A 88 2.10 4.39 -8.08
C ALA A 88 1.09 4.80 -9.15
N THR A 89 0.15 3.91 -9.47
CA THR A 89 -1.01 4.19 -10.30
C THR A 89 -2.26 3.74 -9.58
N VAL A 90 -3.29 4.59 -9.54
CA VAL A 90 -4.55 4.30 -8.85
C VAL A 90 -5.68 4.22 -9.87
N GLU A 91 -6.48 3.17 -9.79
CA GLU A 91 -7.66 2.95 -10.62
C GLU A 91 -8.77 2.26 -9.82
N GLU A 92 -10.02 2.39 -10.25
CA GLU A 92 -11.13 1.68 -9.62
C GLU A 92 -11.27 0.28 -10.22
N GLN A 93 -11.21 -0.75 -9.36
CA GLN A 93 -11.39 -2.14 -9.76
C GLN A 93 -12.47 -2.83 -8.93
N ASP A 94 -13.04 -3.90 -9.49
CA ASP A 94 -13.94 -4.78 -8.75
C ASP A 94 -13.12 -5.64 -7.79
N VAL A 95 -13.22 -5.37 -6.49
CA VAL A 95 -12.52 -6.11 -5.45
C VAL A 95 -13.49 -7.03 -4.72
N GLN A 96 -13.11 -8.30 -4.58
CA GLN A 96 -13.78 -9.20 -3.67
C GLN A 96 -13.31 -8.89 -2.25
N VAL A 97 -14.19 -8.34 -1.43
CA VAL A 97 -13.90 -8.11 0.00
C VAL A 97 -14.32 -9.35 0.78
N GLU A 98 -13.48 -9.80 1.71
CA GLU A 98 -13.76 -10.97 2.53
C GLU A 98 -15.11 -10.82 3.26
N GLY A 99 -15.96 -11.86 3.18
CA GLY A 99 -17.30 -11.86 3.77
C GLY A 99 -18.40 -11.28 2.87
N SER A 100 -18.04 -10.73 1.70
CA SER A 100 -19.00 -10.36 0.66
C SER A 100 -19.08 -11.45 -0.42
N ILE A 101 -20.28 -11.67 -0.96
CA ILE A 101 -20.48 -12.48 -2.18
C ILE A 101 -20.27 -11.60 -3.41
N ASP A 102 -20.66 -10.33 -3.32
CA ASP A 102 -20.56 -9.38 -4.42
C ASP A 102 -19.20 -8.67 -4.43
N LYS A 103 -18.71 -8.39 -5.63
CA LYS A 103 -17.55 -7.51 -5.83
C LYS A 103 -17.98 -6.06 -5.65
N VAL A 104 -17.12 -5.28 -5.02
CA VAL A 104 -17.35 -3.84 -4.80
C VAL A 104 -16.27 -3.06 -5.53
N LYS A 105 -16.67 -1.97 -6.21
CA LYS A 105 -15.72 -1.03 -6.78
C LYS A 105 -14.95 -0.34 -5.66
N ARG A 106 -13.63 -0.52 -5.65
CA ARG A 106 -12.71 0.12 -4.70
C ARG A 106 -11.52 0.71 -5.45
N PRO A 107 -10.94 1.82 -4.97
CA PRO A 107 -9.64 2.27 -5.45
C PRO A 107 -8.59 1.20 -5.19
N VAL A 108 -7.84 0.86 -6.22
CA VAL A 108 -6.72 -0.08 -6.21
C VAL A 108 -5.50 0.64 -6.72
N ALA A 109 -4.42 0.55 -5.94
CA ALA A 109 -3.13 1.09 -6.31
C ALA A 109 -2.21 -0.04 -6.77
N THR A 110 -1.58 0.14 -7.92
CA THR A 110 -0.45 -0.67 -8.37
C THR A 110 0.82 0.13 -8.09
N LEU A 111 1.67 -0.41 -7.21
CA LEU A 111 2.93 0.18 -6.79
C LEU A 111 4.09 -0.58 -7.44
N VAL A 112 5.03 0.14 -8.03
CA VAL A 112 6.34 -0.43 -8.37
C VAL A 112 7.29 -0.07 -7.24
N VAL A 113 7.85 -1.08 -6.57
CA VAL A 113 8.78 -0.91 -5.45
C VAL A 113 10.13 -1.55 -5.76
N THR A 114 11.20 -1.06 -5.13
CA THR A 114 12.57 -1.51 -5.42
C THR A 114 13.48 -1.51 -4.19
N ASP A 115 14.49 -2.38 -4.22
CA ASP A 115 15.67 -2.36 -3.33
C ASP A 115 16.93 -1.82 -4.04
N GLY A 116 16.75 -1.23 -5.23
CA GLY A 116 17.83 -0.77 -6.11
C GLY A 116 18.39 -1.84 -7.05
N LYS A 117 18.04 -3.12 -6.87
CA LYS A 117 18.47 -4.23 -7.73
C LYS A 117 17.28 -4.90 -8.41
N ILE A 118 16.17 -5.05 -7.70
CA ILE A 118 14.99 -5.78 -8.14
C ILE A 118 13.77 -4.88 -7.99
N ASN A 119 13.00 -4.76 -9.05
CA ASN A 119 11.69 -4.12 -9.01
C ASN A 119 10.60 -5.18 -8.79
N ARG A 120 9.63 -4.86 -7.94
CA ARG A 120 8.43 -5.68 -7.71
C ARG A 120 7.20 -4.81 -7.89
N THR A 121 6.17 -5.41 -8.46
CA THR A 121 4.85 -4.80 -8.53
C THR A 121 4.01 -5.31 -7.37
N LEU A 122 3.40 -4.41 -6.63
CA LEU A 122 2.53 -4.69 -5.49
C LEU A 122 1.16 -4.08 -5.74
N ARG A 123 0.13 -4.73 -5.21
CA ARG A 123 -1.25 -4.25 -5.28
C ARG A 123 -1.71 -3.84 -3.90
N MET A 124 -2.23 -2.62 -3.77
CA MET A 124 -2.92 -2.16 -2.55
C MET A 124 -4.38 -1.85 -2.85
N VAL A 125 -5.24 -2.06 -1.87
CA VAL A 125 -6.67 -1.77 -1.94
C VAL A 125 -7.01 -0.72 -0.89
N GLN A 126 -7.76 0.31 -1.27
CA GLN A 126 -8.33 1.26 -0.33
C GLN A 126 -9.56 0.61 0.33
N LEU A 127 -9.39 0.22 1.59
CA LEU A 127 -10.48 -0.24 2.46
C LEU A 127 -10.95 0.90 3.37
N ASP A 128 -11.95 0.63 4.21
CA ASP A 128 -12.54 1.64 5.09
C ASP A 128 -11.53 2.09 6.17
N GLU A 129 -10.62 1.19 6.54
CA GLU A 129 -9.52 1.42 7.48
C GLU A 129 -8.23 1.98 6.87
N GLY A 130 -8.19 2.21 5.54
CA GLY A 130 -7.01 2.73 4.84
C GLY A 130 -6.53 1.84 3.69
N TRP A 131 -5.39 2.21 3.09
CA TRP A 131 -4.73 1.38 2.09
C TRP A 131 -4.11 0.14 2.71
N LYS A 132 -4.43 -1.04 2.14
CA LYS A 132 -3.92 -2.33 2.60
C LYS A 132 -3.26 -3.08 1.46
N LEU A 133 -2.10 -3.68 1.74
CA LEU A 133 -1.35 -4.51 0.81
C LEU A 133 -2.07 -5.85 0.58
N ASP A 134 -2.36 -6.14 -0.67
CA ASP A 134 -2.95 -7.39 -1.11
C ASP A 134 -1.89 -8.26 -1.79
N ALA A 135 -1.22 -9.07 -0.96
CA ALA A 135 -0.14 -9.97 -1.35
C ALA A 135 -0.62 -11.26 -2.06
N LEU A 136 -1.94 -11.48 -2.14
CA LEU A 136 -2.53 -12.67 -2.74
C LEU A 136 -2.53 -12.66 -4.26
N ASP A 137 -2.51 -11.47 -4.89
CA ASP A 137 -2.65 -11.33 -6.33
C ASP A 137 -1.32 -11.06 -7.05
N LEU A 138 -0.29 -11.84 -6.71
CA LEU A 138 0.99 -11.80 -7.42
C LEU A 138 0.93 -12.55 -8.77
N GLN A 139 0.00 -13.50 -8.92
CA GLN A 139 -0.15 -14.27 -10.18
C GLN A 139 -0.75 -13.43 -11.32
N SER A 140 -1.71 -12.54 -11.06
CA SER A 140 -2.30 -11.70 -12.11
C SER A 140 -1.29 -10.69 -12.67
N LEU A 141 -0.43 -10.14 -11.80
CA LEU A 141 0.62 -9.19 -12.16
C LEU A 141 1.78 -9.82 -12.95
N TRP A 142 2.06 -11.12 -12.74
CA TRP A 142 3.11 -11.84 -13.49
C TRP A 142 2.63 -12.38 -14.84
N ASN A 143 1.32 -12.62 -14.98
CA ASN A 143 0.71 -13.11 -16.22
C ASN A 143 0.26 -12.00 -17.16
N ASP A 144 0.51 -10.71 -16.84
CA ASP A 144 0.30 -9.59 -17.76
C ASP A 144 1.63 -9.15 -18.40
N PRO A 145 1.88 -9.50 -19.68
CA PRO A 145 3.08 -9.06 -20.41
C PRO A 145 3.18 -7.53 -20.54
N LYS A 146 2.08 -6.80 -20.33
CA LYS A 146 2.05 -5.33 -20.40
C LYS A 146 2.47 -4.66 -19.10
N ALA A 147 2.42 -5.34 -17.96
CA ALA A 147 2.87 -4.80 -16.68
C ALA A 147 4.40 -4.53 -16.65
N PHE A 148 5.16 -5.19 -17.53
CA PHE A 148 6.62 -5.06 -17.64
C PHE A 148 7.08 -4.32 -18.91
N SER A 149 6.17 -3.98 -19.82
CA SER A 149 6.49 -3.30 -21.07
C SER A 149 6.08 -1.83 -21.02
N ARG A 150 6.85 -1.02 -20.31
CA ARG A 150 6.98 0.42 -20.63
C ARG A 150 8.45 0.74 -20.90
N LYS A 151 8.86 0.49 -22.14
CA LYS A 151 9.91 1.20 -22.87
C LYS A 151 9.29 1.61 -24.21
N GLU A 152 9.02 2.89 -24.39
CA GLU A 152 9.89 3.92 -25.01
C GLU A 152 9.25 4.28 -26.35
N GLU A 153 8.42 5.32 -26.35
CA GLU A 153 8.21 6.22 -27.49
C GLU A 153 8.58 7.63 -27.05
#